data_AF-A0A6V8QH11-F1
#
_entry.id   AF-A0A6V8QH11-F1
#
_cell.length_a   1.000
_cell.length_b   1.000
_cell.length_c   1.000
_cell.angle_alpha   90.00
_cell.angle_beta   90.00
_cell.angle_gamma   90.00
#
_symmetry.space_group_name_H-M   'P 1'
#
loop_
_entity.id
_entity.type
_entity.pdbx_description
1 polymer ?
#
loop_
_entity_poly.entity_id
_entity_poly.type
_entity_poly.pdbx_seq_one_letter_code
_entity_poly.pdbx_strand_id
1 'polypeptide(L)'
;MINMGRRIMDNKQIEKLGLIVASLKEFSYGLDRLDEISLQAEQGSATMRFYLNTLYEYVARYFLLYKDSNTPLGGNLYSALKDLGLEDYLDPIIQTLSQRIGTMDLQTILLTFRNKMITHSEFSFEPLEKTIYSIVDLRQPKNSQKYQQLIQKLFDQVKELYINLATSYPEAV
;
A
#
# COMPACT_ATOMS: atom_id res chain seq x y z
N MET A 1 -11.17 -3.90 -18.45
CA MET A 1 -9.89 -4.06 -19.16
C MET A 1 -9.54 -2.73 -19.81
N ILE A 2 -8.54 -2.03 -19.28
CA ILE A 2 -7.98 -0.85 -19.94
C ILE A 2 -6.98 -1.38 -20.97
N ASN A 3 -7.26 -1.16 -22.26
CA ASN A 3 -6.38 -1.59 -23.35
C ASN A 3 -5.26 -0.55 -23.49
N MET A 4 -4.25 -0.62 -22.62
CA MET A 4 -3.06 0.23 -22.73
C MET A 4 -2.14 -0.38 -23.78
N GLY A 5 -1.88 0.34 -24.88
CA GLY A 5 -1.04 -0.14 -25.96
C GLY A 5 0.37 -0.49 -25.46
N ARG A 6 0.85 -1.69 -25.78
CA ARG A 6 2.17 -2.18 -25.34
C ARG A 6 3.27 -1.31 -25.94
N ARG A 7 4.10 -0.72 -25.07
CA ARG A 7 5.25 0.07 -25.49
C ARG A 7 6.43 -0.85 -25.80
N ILE A 8 7.19 -0.52 -26.86
CA ILE A 8 8.46 -1.20 -27.14
C ILE A 8 9.50 -0.63 -26.17
N MET A 9 10.14 -1.51 -25.39
CA MET A 9 11.17 -1.18 -24.41
C MET A 9 12.54 -1.64 -24.89
N ASP A 10 13.59 -0.92 -24.50
CA ASP A 10 14.96 -1.40 -24.66
C ASP A 10 15.35 -2.40 -23.54
N ASN A 11 16.50 -3.07 -23.70
CA ASN A 11 16.94 -4.10 -22.74
C ASN A 11 17.13 -3.56 -21.31
N LYS A 12 17.56 -2.30 -21.15
CA LYS A 12 17.75 -1.69 -19.82
C LYS A 12 16.41 -1.39 -19.15
N GLN A 13 15.44 -0.94 -19.95
CA GLN A 13 14.07 -0.73 -19.48
C GLN A 13 13.40 -2.05 -19.09
N ILE A 14 13.60 -3.11 -19.87
CA ILE A 14 13.13 -4.47 -19.56
C ILE A 14 13.73 -4.96 -18.24
N GLU A 15 15.04 -4.81 -18.04
CA GLU A 15 15.72 -5.21 -16.79
C GLU A 15 15.18 -4.42 -15.59
N LYS A 16 15.04 -3.09 -15.71
CA LYS A 16 14.45 -2.24 -14.67
C LYS A 16 13.02 -2.66 -14.35
N LEU A 17 12.20 -2.95 -15.37
CA LEU A 17 10.84 -3.42 -15.19
C LEU A 17 10.82 -4.79 -14.50
N GLY A 18 11.73 -5.70 -14.84
CA GLY A 18 11.81 -7.01 -14.21
C GLY A 18 12.12 -6.93 -12.71
N LEU A 19 13.00 -6.02 -12.30
CA LEU A 19 13.24 -5.74 -10.88
C LEU A 19 11.99 -5.22 -10.18
N ILE A 20 11.23 -4.33 -10.82
CA ILE A 20 9.96 -3.81 -10.28
C ILE A 20 8.94 -4.95 -10.14
N VAL A 21 8.78 -5.79 -11.17
CA VAL A 21 7.84 -6.92 -11.17
C VAL A 21 8.21 -7.95 -10.09
N ALA A 22 9.48 -8.30 -9.96
CA ALA A 22 9.96 -9.22 -8.91
C ALA A 22 9.70 -8.65 -7.51
N SER A 23 10.02 -7.38 -7.30
CA SER A 23 9.74 -6.65 -6.05
C SER A 23 8.25 -6.61 -5.71
N LEU A 24 7.38 -6.37 -6.68
CA LEU A 24 5.91 -6.38 -6.49
C LEU A 24 5.37 -7.79 -6.20
N LYS A 25 5.95 -8.83 -6.81
CA LYS A 25 5.59 -10.23 -6.54
C LYS A 25 5.96 -10.62 -5.11
N GLU A 26 7.17 -10.31 -4.66
CA GLU A 26 7.61 -10.54 -3.27
C GLU A 26 6.75 -9.76 -2.29
N PHE A 27 6.44 -8.50 -2.60
CA PHE A 27 5.57 -7.69 -1.77
C PHE A 27 4.15 -8.27 -1.67
N SER A 28 3.56 -8.68 -2.80
CA SER A 28 2.26 -9.36 -2.84
C SER A 28 2.24 -10.63 -2.00
N TYR A 29 3.29 -11.46 -2.09
CA TYR A 29 3.44 -12.65 -1.26
C TYR A 29 3.54 -12.30 0.23
N GLY A 30 4.30 -11.26 0.57
CA GLY A 30 4.41 -10.76 1.95
C GLY A 30 3.08 -10.29 2.52
N LEU A 31 2.26 -9.60 1.71
CA LEU A 31 0.90 -9.20 2.10
C LEU A 31 0.02 -10.42 2.43
N ASP A 32 0.02 -11.43 1.55
CA ASP A 32 -0.74 -12.67 1.77
C ASP A 32 -0.33 -13.38 3.05
N ARG A 33 0.98 -13.51 3.27
CA ARG A 33 1.50 -14.15 4.49
C ARG A 33 1.15 -13.39 5.76
N LEU A 34 1.26 -12.07 5.74
CA LEU A 34 0.96 -11.26 6.90
C LEU A 34 -0.53 -11.25 7.22
N ASP A 35 -1.40 -11.27 6.20
CA ASP A 35 -2.85 -11.40 6.39
C ASP A 35 -3.19 -12.76 7.03
N GLU A 36 -2.69 -13.87 6.46
CA GLU A 36 -2.84 -15.23 7.00
C GLU A 36 -2.43 -15.33 8.47
N ILE A 37 -1.24 -14.80 8.81
CA ILE A 37 -0.72 -14.87 10.17
C ILE A 37 -1.51 -13.95 11.10
N SER A 38 -1.98 -12.80 10.62
CA SER A 38 -2.78 -11.88 11.43
C SER A 38 -4.12 -12.49 11.85
N LEU A 39 -4.72 -13.34 10.99
CA LEU A 39 -5.95 -14.08 11.29
C LEU A 39 -5.75 -15.17 12.35
N GLN A 40 -4.52 -15.67 12.50
CA GLN A 40 -4.17 -16.68 13.51
C GLN A 40 -3.74 -16.08 14.84
N ALA A 41 -3.36 -14.80 14.86
CA ALA A 41 -2.93 -14.11 16.07
C ALA A 41 -4.12 -13.80 16.99
N GLU A 42 -3.90 -13.86 18.29
CA GLU A 42 -4.89 -13.40 19.26
C GLU A 42 -5.20 -11.91 19.03
N GLN A 43 -6.49 -11.58 19.02
CA GLN A 43 -6.96 -10.22 18.76
C GLN A 43 -6.37 -9.24 19.77
N GLY A 44 -5.76 -8.17 19.28
CA GLY A 44 -5.15 -7.15 20.15
C GLY A 44 -3.83 -7.58 20.80
N SER A 45 -3.28 -8.74 20.44
CA SER A 45 -1.94 -9.16 20.89
C SER A 45 -0.83 -8.27 20.32
N ALA A 46 0.33 -8.27 21.00
CA ALA A 46 1.53 -7.60 20.49
C ALA A 46 1.96 -8.15 19.12
N THR A 47 1.81 -9.46 18.93
CA THR A 47 2.08 -10.16 17.67
C THR A 47 1.22 -9.65 16.53
N MET A 48 -0.11 -9.55 16.73
CA MET A 48 -1.02 -8.99 15.72
C MET A 48 -0.63 -7.54 15.37
N ARG A 49 -0.34 -6.71 16.38
CA ARG A 49 0.10 -5.32 16.17
C ARG A 49 1.41 -5.24 15.37
N PHE A 50 2.36 -6.13 15.65
CA PHE A 50 3.63 -6.18 14.92
C PHE A 50 3.42 -6.49 13.43
N TYR A 51 2.57 -7.47 13.11
CA TYR A 51 2.27 -7.82 11.72
C TYR A 51 1.50 -6.71 10.99
N LEU A 52 0.49 -6.12 11.63
CA LEU A 52 -0.23 -4.99 11.06
C LEU A 52 0.67 -3.76 10.84
N ASN A 53 1.57 -3.46 11.79
CA ASN A 53 2.53 -2.37 11.62
C ASN A 53 3.51 -2.64 10.48
N THR A 54 3.94 -3.89 10.33
CA THR A 54 4.80 -4.33 9.23
C THR A 54 4.11 -4.13 7.88
N LEU A 55 2.83 -4.51 7.77
CA LEU A 55 2.01 -4.25 6.58
C LEU A 55 1.95 -2.75 6.24
N TYR A 56 1.64 -1.91 7.23
CA TYR A 56 1.54 -0.47 7.02
C TYR A 56 2.88 0.16 6.65
N GLU A 57 3.99 -0.29 7.24
CA GLU A 57 5.32 0.17 6.87
C GLU A 57 5.65 -0.16 5.42
N TYR A 58 5.35 -1.36 4.95
CA TYR A 58 5.60 -1.71 3.55
C TYR A 58 4.74 -0.90 2.59
N VAL A 59 3.42 -0.76 2.84
CA VAL A 59 2.55 0.08 2.02
C VAL A 59 3.06 1.53 2.00
N ALA A 60 3.47 2.05 3.16
CA ALA A 60 4.01 3.40 3.26
C ALA A 60 5.30 3.57 2.44
N ARG A 61 6.20 2.60 2.49
CA ARG A 61 7.46 2.62 1.72
C ARG A 61 7.25 2.49 0.22
N TYR A 62 6.30 1.68 -0.23
CA TYR A 62 6.08 1.50 -1.68
C TYR A 62 5.32 2.66 -2.30
N PHE A 63 4.28 3.16 -1.63
CA PHE A 63 3.31 4.08 -2.25
C PHE A 63 3.22 5.47 -1.62
N LEU A 64 3.67 5.63 -0.37
CA LEU A 64 3.40 6.83 0.43
C LEU A 64 4.69 7.54 0.89
N LEU A 65 5.82 7.30 0.21
CA LEU A 65 7.10 7.89 0.57
C LEU A 65 7.01 9.41 0.58
N TYR A 66 7.32 9.96 1.76
CA TYR A 66 7.49 11.37 2.09
C TYR A 66 6.62 12.34 1.29
N LYS A 67 5.50 12.71 1.90
CA LYS A 67 4.74 13.91 1.53
C LYS A 67 5.58 15.16 1.81
N ASP A 68 6.57 15.45 0.99
CA ASP A 68 6.80 16.84 0.60
C ASP A 68 5.73 17.22 -0.44
N SER A 69 5.51 18.52 -0.67
CA SER A 69 4.45 18.99 -1.58
C SER A 69 4.66 18.58 -3.05
N ASN A 70 5.79 17.96 -3.39
CA ASN A 70 6.18 17.69 -4.78
C ASN A 70 6.22 16.20 -5.14
N THR A 71 6.17 15.29 -4.16
CA THR A 71 6.18 13.85 -4.44
C THR A 71 4.77 13.35 -4.78
N PRO A 72 4.54 12.80 -5.99
CA PRO A 72 3.25 12.27 -6.38
C PRO A 72 2.89 11.02 -5.58
N LEU A 73 1.59 10.77 -5.46
CA LEU A 73 1.07 9.53 -4.89
C LEU A 73 1.58 8.32 -5.67
N GLY A 74 2.02 7.28 -4.95
CA GLY A 74 2.73 6.12 -5.51
C GLY A 74 4.24 6.16 -5.28
N GLY A 75 4.80 7.24 -4.72
CA GLY A 75 6.15 7.29 -4.15
C GLY A 75 7.25 6.85 -5.12
N ASN A 76 8.17 6.01 -4.63
CA ASN A 76 9.28 5.47 -5.45
C ASN A 76 8.77 4.67 -6.65
N LEU A 77 7.68 3.93 -6.48
CA LEU A 77 7.13 3.10 -7.54
C LEU A 77 6.54 3.96 -8.66
N TYR A 78 5.89 5.07 -8.33
CA TYR A 78 5.43 6.04 -9.34
C TYR A 78 6.59 6.57 -10.16
N SER A 79 7.67 7.02 -9.50
CA SER A 79 8.85 7.52 -10.20
C SER A 79 9.46 6.45 -11.10
N ALA A 80 9.59 5.22 -10.59
CA ALA A 80 10.15 4.09 -11.34
C ALA A 80 9.33 3.72 -12.57
N LEU A 81 7.99 3.72 -12.46
CA LEU A 81 7.08 3.42 -13.57
C LEU A 81 6.94 4.59 -14.55
N LYS A 82 6.97 5.83 -14.06
CA LYS A 82 6.96 7.03 -14.90
C LYS A 82 8.15 7.11 -15.85
N ASP A 83 9.33 6.73 -15.38
CA ASP A 83 10.53 6.63 -16.23
C ASP A 83 10.35 5.63 -17.39
N LEU A 84 9.41 4.68 -17.25
CA LEU A 84 9.05 3.69 -18.26
C LEU A 84 7.78 4.10 -19.06
N GLY A 85 7.10 5.17 -18.65
CA GLY A 85 5.79 5.58 -19.17
C GLY A 85 4.66 4.60 -18.82
N LEU A 86 4.73 4.02 -17.62
CA LEU A 86 3.78 3.04 -17.08
C LEU A 86 3.09 3.51 -15.80
N GLU A 87 3.20 4.80 -15.46
CA GLU A 87 2.66 5.35 -14.22
C GLU A 87 1.15 5.13 -14.05
N ASP A 88 0.39 5.11 -15.15
CA ASP A 88 -1.06 4.92 -15.16
C ASP A 88 -1.49 3.55 -14.60
N TYR A 89 -0.58 2.57 -14.58
CA TYR A 89 -0.84 1.28 -13.91
C TYR A 89 -1.07 1.46 -12.40
N LEU A 90 -0.65 2.58 -11.80
CA LEU A 90 -0.86 2.91 -10.39
C LEU A 90 -2.21 3.59 -10.11
N ASP A 91 -2.93 4.06 -11.12
CA ASP A 91 -4.19 4.80 -10.94
C ASP A 91 -5.19 4.08 -10.02
N PRO A 92 -5.42 2.77 -10.14
CA PRO A 92 -6.34 2.07 -9.25
C PRO A 92 -5.92 2.16 -7.77
N ILE A 93 -4.62 2.05 -7.51
CA ILE A 93 -4.03 2.12 -6.16
C ILE A 93 -4.15 3.56 -5.61
N ILE A 94 -3.78 4.56 -6.42
CA ILE A 94 -3.86 5.98 -6.06
C ILE A 94 -5.31 6.37 -5.72
N GLN A 95 -6.27 5.89 -6.50
CA GLN A 95 -7.70 6.11 -6.25
C GLN A 95 -8.14 5.50 -4.91
N THR A 96 -7.71 4.28 -4.60
CA THR A 96 -8.03 3.62 -3.32
C THR A 96 -7.41 4.35 -2.13
N LEU A 97 -6.14 4.75 -2.22
CA LEU A 97 -5.44 5.52 -1.19
C LEU A 97 -6.08 6.90 -0.93
N SER A 98 -6.70 7.48 -1.96
CA SER A 98 -7.39 8.77 -1.89
C SER A 98 -8.82 8.67 -1.35
N GLN A 99 -9.37 7.46 -1.13
CA GLN A 99 -10.73 7.32 -0.62
C GLN A 99 -10.83 7.73 0.86
N ARG A 100 -11.89 8.48 1.18
CA ARG A 100 -12.13 8.98 2.54
C ARG A 100 -12.89 8.01 3.44
N ILE A 101 -12.47 7.92 4.69
CA ILE A 101 -13.18 7.30 5.81
C ILE A 101 -13.48 8.44 6.80
N GLY A 102 -14.75 8.81 6.96
CA GLY A 102 -15.08 10.07 7.63
C GLY A 102 -14.47 11.26 6.89
N THR A 103 -13.60 12.01 7.57
CA THR A 103 -12.95 13.22 7.05
C THR A 103 -11.51 13.01 6.56
N MET A 104 -10.88 11.86 6.87
CA MET A 104 -9.52 11.53 6.44
C MET A 104 -9.52 10.57 5.26
N ASP A 105 -8.53 10.67 4.38
CA ASP A 105 -8.27 9.66 3.35
C ASP A 105 -7.47 8.47 3.90
N LEU A 106 -7.52 7.35 3.19
CA LEU A 106 -6.86 6.11 3.59
C LEU A 106 -5.35 6.32 3.74
N GLN A 107 -4.70 7.05 2.82
CA GLN A 107 -3.29 7.36 2.90
C GLN A 107 -2.91 8.05 4.22
N THR A 108 -3.71 9.03 4.68
CA THR A 108 -3.39 9.79 5.90
C THR A 108 -3.59 8.90 7.12
N ILE A 109 -4.61 8.03 7.10
CA ILE A 109 -4.83 7.04 8.16
C ILE A 109 -3.63 6.09 8.25
N LEU A 110 -3.19 5.51 7.13
CA LEU A 110 -2.05 4.59 7.06
C LEU A 110 -0.75 5.25 7.53
N LEU A 111 -0.47 6.47 7.07
CA LEU A 111 0.71 7.24 7.50
C LEU A 111 0.66 7.57 8.99
N THR A 112 -0.52 7.90 9.52
CA THR A 112 -0.69 8.19 10.95
C THR A 112 -0.47 6.94 11.77
N PHE A 113 -1.04 5.80 11.36
CA PHE A 113 -0.78 4.51 12.01
C PHE A 113 0.71 4.19 12.00
N ARG A 114 1.35 4.20 10.83
CA ARG A 114 2.79 3.95 10.71
C ARG A 114 3.61 4.85 11.63
N ASN A 115 3.39 6.16 11.60
CA ASN A 115 4.17 7.11 12.41
C ASN A 115 3.92 7.01 13.92
N LYS A 116 2.76 6.48 14.35
CA LYS A 116 2.39 6.36 15.77
C LYS A 116 2.53 4.95 16.32
N MET A 117 2.55 3.92 15.47
CA MET A 117 2.69 2.50 15.82
C MET A 117 4.12 1.99 15.66
N ILE A 118 5.01 2.70 14.95
CA ILE A 118 6.44 2.42 15.03
C ILE A 118 6.84 2.50 16.50
N THR A 119 7.23 1.34 17.02
CA THR A 119 7.59 1.05 18.39
C THR A 119 8.73 1.95 18.86
N HIS A 120 8.40 3.14 19.32
CA HIS A 120 9.20 3.79 20.34
C HIS A 120 9.09 2.97 21.62
N SER A 121 10.13 2.97 22.47
CA SER A 121 10.15 2.28 23.76
C SER A 121 9.00 2.69 24.69
N GLU A 122 8.29 3.77 24.36
CA GLU A 122 7.17 4.37 25.10
C GLU A 122 5.88 4.37 24.27
N PHE A 123 5.47 3.22 23.73
CA PHE A 123 4.17 3.12 23.05
C PHE A 123 3.05 3.57 24.01
N SER A 124 2.31 4.61 23.60
CA SER A 124 1.10 5.07 24.27
C SER A 124 -0.06 5.00 23.29
N PHE A 125 -1.24 4.61 23.80
CA PHE A 125 -2.47 4.59 23.01
C PHE A 125 -3.08 5.98 22.83
N GLU A 126 -2.76 6.91 23.73
CA GLU A 126 -3.33 8.25 23.78
C GLU A 126 -3.08 9.07 22.49
N PRO A 127 -1.90 9.03 21.85
CA PRO A 127 -1.70 9.67 20.54
C PRO A 127 -2.60 9.09 19.44
N LEU A 128 -2.82 7.77 19.39
CA LEU A 128 -3.72 7.18 18.39
C LEU A 128 -5.17 7.61 18.62
N GLU A 129 -5.58 7.66 19.89
CA GLU A 129 -6.91 8.15 20.25
C GLU A 129 -7.11 9.61 19.83
N LYS A 130 -6.13 10.47 20.12
CA LYS A 130 -6.19 11.91 19.80
C LYS A 130 -6.05 12.24 18.32
N THR A 131 -5.40 11.40 17.51
CA THR A 131 -5.09 11.74 16.10
C THR A 131 -5.91 10.96 15.09
N ILE A 132 -6.30 9.72 15.40
CA ILE A 132 -7.12 8.89 14.50
C ILE A 132 -8.53 8.80 15.05
N TYR A 133 -8.72 8.25 16.26
CA TYR A 133 -10.09 7.97 16.75
C TYR A 133 -10.92 9.22 17.04
N SER A 134 -10.29 10.37 17.30
CA SER A 134 -10.97 11.66 17.43
C SER A 134 -11.48 12.23 16.09
N ILE A 135 -10.87 11.85 14.96
CA ILE A 135 -11.17 12.36 13.62
C ILE A 135 -12.00 11.33 12.83
N VAL A 136 -11.60 10.07 12.90
CA VAL A 136 -12.23 8.91 12.31
C VAL A 136 -12.30 7.81 13.37
N ASP A 137 -13.45 7.73 14.05
CA ASP A 137 -13.66 6.66 15.02
C ASP A 137 -13.81 5.31 14.30
N LEU A 138 -12.70 4.57 14.20
CA LEU A 138 -12.67 3.22 13.64
C LEU A 138 -13.31 2.18 14.57
N ARG A 139 -13.80 2.56 15.76
CA ARG A 139 -14.65 1.69 16.60
C ARG A 139 -16.08 1.67 16.07
N GLN A 140 -16.48 2.68 15.29
CA GLN A 140 -17.79 2.68 14.62
C GLN A 140 -17.83 1.59 13.54
N PRO A 141 -18.80 0.66 13.58
CA PRO A 141 -18.85 -0.47 12.65
C PRO A 141 -18.78 -0.07 11.17
N LYS A 142 -19.41 1.05 10.79
CA LYS A 142 -19.38 1.56 9.42
C LYS A 142 -17.97 1.96 8.97
N ASN A 143 -17.21 2.61 9.86
CA ASN A 143 -15.86 3.08 9.54
C ASN A 143 -14.86 1.93 9.54
N SER A 144 -14.97 0.99 10.50
CA SER A 144 -14.11 -0.20 10.53
C SER A 144 -14.31 -1.07 9.29
N GLN A 145 -15.56 -1.33 8.90
CA GLN A 145 -15.86 -2.09 7.69
C GLN A 145 -15.31 -1.41 6.45
N LYS A 146 -15.51 -0.09 6.31
CA LYS A 146 -14.96 0.66 5.17
C LYS A 146 -13.43 0.63 5.15
N TYR A 147 -12.79 0.76 6.30
CA TYR A 147 -11.34 0.65 6.43
C TYR A 147 -10.85 -0.71 5.96
N GLN A 148 -11.43 -1.80 6.48
CA GLN A 148 -11.09 -3.17 6.09
C GLN A 148 -11.26 -3.40 4.59
N GLN A 149 -12.39 -2.95 4.02
CA GLN A 149 -12.66 -3.04 2.58
C GLN A 149 -11.60 -2.33 1.74
N LEU A 150 -11.16 -1.14 2.17
CA LEU A 150 -10.15 -0.37 1.46
C LEU A 150 -8.75 -0.98 1.57
N ILE A 151 -8.40 -1.55 2.72
CA ILE A 151 -7.14 -2.29 2.89
C ILE A 151 -7.12 -3.52 2.00
N GLN A 152 -8.19 -4.32 2.01
CA GLN A 152 -8.29 -5.49 1.14
C GLN A 152 -8.20 -5.10 -0.33
N LYS A 153 -8.96 -4.09 -0.75
CA LYS A 153 -8.94 -3.57 -2.11
C LYS A 153 -7.54 -3.12 -2.53
N LEU A 154 -6.82 -2.44 -1.64
CA LEU A 154 -5.44 -2.04 -1.88
C LEU A 154 -4.54 -3.25 -2.14
N PHE A 155 -4.66 -4.31 -1.33
CA PHE A 155 -3.86 -5.53 -1.49
C PHE A 155 -4.17 -6.24 -2.80
N ASP A 156 -5.45 -6.35 -3.16
CA ASP A 156 -5.86 -6.95 -4.43
C ASP A 156 -5.31 -6.15 -5.63
N GLN A 157 -5.36 -4.82 -5.55
CA GLN A 157 -4.82 -3.95 -6.61
C GLN A 157 -3.29 -4.04 -6.75
N VAL A 158 -2.56 -4.28 -5.65
CA VAL A 158 -1.10 -4.53 -5.71
C VAL A 158 -0.81 -5.83 -6.46
N LYS A 159 -1.60 -6.88 -6.20
CA LYS A 159 -1.47 -8.15 -6.93
C LYS A 159 -1.80 -7.98 -8.40
N GLU A 160 -2.91 -7.31 -8.70
CA GLU A 160 -3.32 -7.00 -10.07
C GLU A 160 -2.26 -6.20 -10.81
N LEU A 161 -1.62 -5.22 -10.15
CA LEU A 161 -0.52 -4.45 -10.73
C LEU A 161 0.62 -5.37 -11.20
N TYR A 162 1.09 -6.26 -10.32
CA TYR A 162 2.15 -7.21 -10.68
C TYR A 162 1.72 -8.11 -11.85
N ILE A 163 0.51 -8.70 -11.79
CA ILE A 163 -0.01 -9.59 -12.83
C ILE A 163 -0.10 -8.86 -14.17
N ASN A 164 -0.63 -7.64 -14.16
CA ASN A 164 -0.83 -6.83 -15.36
C ASN A 164 0.51 -6.45 -15.99
N LEU A 165 1.51 -6.06 -15.20
CA LEU A 165 2.86 -5.77 -15.70
C LEU A 165 3.52 -7.02 -16.28
N ALA A 166 3.50 -8.15 -15.55
CA ALA A 166 4.08 -9.41 -15.98
C ALA A 166 3.43 -9.96 -17.27
N THR A 167 2.11 -9.82 -17.40
CA THR A 167 1.37 -10.26 -18.59
C THR A 167 1.60 -9.33 -19.79
N SER A 168 1.71 -8.02 -19.55
CA SER A 168 1.92 -7.03 -20.61
C SER A 168 3.36 -7.05 -21.14
N TYR A 169 4.33 -7.44 -20.29
CA TYR A 169 5.76 -7.44 -20.57
C TYR A 169 6.42 -8.76 -20.13
N PRO A 170 6.08 -9.90 -20.78
CA PRO A 170 6.60 -11.22 -20.40
C PRO A 170 8.12 -11.35 -20.50
N GLU A 171 8.77 -10.52 -21.33
CA GLU A 171 10.23 -10.43 -21.48
C GLU A 171 10.94 -9.89 -20.24
N ALA A 172 10.22 -9.27 -19.30
CA ALA A 172 10.74 -8.75 -18.05
C ALA A 172 10.60 -9.75 -16.88
N VAL A 173 10.02 -10.93 -17.09
CA VAL A 173 9.69 -11.93 -16.05
C VAL A 173 10.70 -13.06 -16.00
#